data_AF-A0A4Q2XYC2-F1
#
_entry.id   AF-A0A4Q2XYC2-F1
#
_cell.length_a   1.000
_cell.length_b   1.000
_cell.length_c   1.000
_cell.angle_alpha   90.00
_cell.angle_beta   90.00
_cell.angle_gamma   90.00
#
_symmetry.space_group_name_H-M   'P 1'
#
loop_
_entity.id
_entity.type
_entity.pdbx_description
1 polymer ?
#
loop_
_entity_poly.entity_id
_entity_poly.type
_entity_poly.pdbx_seq_one_letter_code
_entity_poly.pdbx_strand_id
1 'polypeptide(L)'
;MKQQKKGYLVEATSNARQIHLALLEFETDYGVFPNPETAPDVIRETGSPISVNGASSNAYFRQLLAAGLGNERMFYSKSAGRKPDNITDGGRALEKGECGFAYIAGLSTVNDGSAPLLVTPLIPGTRKFDPKPFGGKAIVVRIDGSVMEMPISSNGEVLGTDGMDILDPSHRYWGGAPITIAYPE
;
A
#
# COMPACT_ATOMS: atom_id res chain seq x y z
N MET A 1 18.38 -11.19 -16.21
CA MET A 1 17.69 -11.37 -14.90
C MET A 1 17.89 -10.19 -13.94
N LYS A 2 19.12 -9.75 -13.60
CA LYS A 2 19.34 -8.61 -12.69
C LYS A 2 18.75 -7.27 -13.18
N GLN A 3 18.90 -6.98 -14.47
CA GLN A 3 18.36 -5.75 -15.08
C GLN A 3 16.82 -5.70 -15.06
N GLN A 4 16.16 -6.84 -15.24
CA GLN A 4 14.70 -6.94 -15.21
C GLN A 4 14.14 -6.67 -13.81
N LYS A 5 14.76 -7.25 -12.77
CA LYS A 5 14.37 -6.98 -11.37
C LYS A 5 14.53 -5.50 -10.99
N LYS A 6 15.57 -4.85 -11.52
CA LYS A 6 15.75 -3.40 -11.37
C LYS A 6 14.61 -2.62 -12.05
N GLY A 7 14.18 -3.03 -13.25
CA GLY A 7 13.03 -2.42 -13.93
C GLY A 7 11.74 -2.52 -13.11
N TYR A 8 11.46 -3.69 -12.54
CA TYR A 8 10.30 -3.88 -11.66
C TYR A 8 10.36 -3.03 -10.39
N LEU A 9 11.55 -2.87 -9.80
CA LEU A 9 11.75 -2.00 -8.65
C LEU A 9 11.49 -0.54 -9.00
N VAL A 10 11.98 -0.06 -10.15
CA VAL A 10 11.74 1.32 -10.63
C VAL A 10 10.25 1.57 -10.88
N GLU A 11 9.55 0.64 -11.55
CA GLU A 11 8.10 0.73 -11.78
C GLU A 11 7.36 0.82 -10.44
N ALA A 12 7.64 -0.10 -9.52
CA ALA A 12 7.00 -0.13 -8.21
C ALA A 12 7.32 1.13 -7.38
N THR A 13 8.54 1.68 -7.43
CA THR A 13 8.89 2.94 -6.75
C THR A 13 8.11 4.13 -7.31
N SER A 14 7.94 4.23 -8.62
CA SER A 14 7.15 5.29 -9.26
C SER A 14 5.66 5.16 -8.92
N ASN A 15 5.17 3.94 -8.89
CA ASN A 15 3.79 3.60 -8.53
C ASN A 15 3.51 3.93 -7.06
N ALA A 16 4.41 3.56 -6.15
CA ALA A 16 4.32 3.86 -4.73
C ALA A 16 4.25 5.38 -4.44
N ARG A 17 4.98 6.21 -5.20
CA ARG A 17 4.86 7.68 -5.10
C ARG A 17 3.49 8.19 -5.51
N GLN A 18 2.92 7.66 -6.59
CA GLN A 18 1.58 8.05 -7.05
C GLN A 18 0.51 7.63 -6.05
N ILE A 19 0.61 6.42 -5.47
CA ILE A 19 -0.28 5.98 -4.40
C ILE A 19 -0.21 6.95 -3.22
N HIS A 20 0.99 7.31 -2.77
CA HIS A 20 1.14 8.21 -1.62
C HIS A 20 0.54 9.60 -1.87
N LEU A 21 0.74 10.17 -3.07
CA LEU A 21 0.12 11.46 -3.42
C LEU A 21 -1.41 11.37 -3.38
N ALA A 22 -2.00 10.30 -3.91
CA ALA A 22 -3.44 10.08 -3.83
C ALA A 22 -3.93 9.86 -2.39
N LEU A 23 -3.13 9.22 -1.53
CA LEU A 23 -3.46 9.07 -0.10
C LEU A 23 -3.48 10.43 0.62
N LEU A 24 -2.54 11.32 0.33
CA LEU A 24 -2.54 12.68 0.91
C LEU A 24 -3.72 13.52 0.43
N GLU A 25 -4.08 13.42 -0.85
CA GLU A 25 -5.25 14.11 -1.40
C GLU A 25 -6.53 13.55 -0.77
N PHE A 26 -6.63 12.22 -0.63
CA PHE A 26 -7.75 11.58 0.07
C PHE A 26 -7.85 12.04 1.53
N GLU A 27 -6.76 12.10 2.27
CA GLU A 27 -6.79 12.61 3.65
C GLU A 27 -7.21 14.08 3.72
N THR A 28 -6.88 14.89 2.72
CA THR A 28 -7.32 16.29 2.66
C THR A 28 -8.84 16.38 2.57
N ASP A 29 -9.48 15.46 1.84
CA ASP A 29 -10.93 15.44 1.65
C ASP A 29 -11.68 14.76 2.81
N TYR A 30 -11.15 13.65 3.34
CA TYR A 30 -11.84 12.79 4.31
C TYR A 30 -11.25 12.84 5.73
N GLY A 31 -10.18 13.58 5.96
CA GLY A 31 -9.54 13.81 7.26
C GLY A 31 -8.63 12.68 7.77
N VAL A 32 -8.66 11.51 7.12
CA VAL A 32 -7.82 10.33 7.44
C VAL A 32 -7.46 9.58 6.17
N PHE A 33 -6.41 8.74 6.18
CA PHE A 33 -6.17 7.81 5.07
C PHE A 33 -7.29 6.76 4.99
N PRO A 34 -7.54 6.14 3.81
CA PRO A 34 -8.63 5.20 3.61
C PRO A 34 -8.71 4.12 4.70
N ASN A 35 -9.88 3.98 5.29
CA ASN A 35 -10.20 3.00 6.32
C ASN A 35 -11.68 2.55 6.18
N PRO A 36 -12.20 1.66 7.04
CA PRO A 36 -13.60 1.22 6.93
C PRO A 36 -14.64 2.33 7.17
N GLU A 37 -14.28 3.38 7.92
CA GLU A 37 -15.17 4.49 8.28
C GLU A 37 -15.30 5.51 7.14
N THR A 38 -14.29 5.66 6.29
CA THR A 38 -14.33 6.57 5.13
C THR A 38 -15.10 6.00 3.94
N ALA A 39 -15.25 4.67 3.84
CA ALA A 39 -15.93 4.02 2.73
C ALA A 39 -17.38 4.52 2.49
N PRO A 40 -18.25 4.64 3.50
CA PRO A 40 -19.59 5.20 3.33
C PRO A 40 -19.59 6.65 2.83
N ASP A 41 -18.66 7.48 3.30
CA ASP A 41 -18.57 8.89 2.91
C ASP A 41 -18.14 9.04 1.45
N VAL A 42 -17.13 8.27 1.02
CA VAL A 42 -16.70 8.22 -0.38
C VAL A 42 -17.87 7.89 -1.30
N ILE A 43 -18.66 6.87 -0.98
CA ILE A 43 -19.81 6.47 -1.81
C ILE A 43 -20.91 7.55 -1.79
N ARG A 44 -21.18 8.13 -0.63
CA ARG A 44 -22.19 9.18 -0.47
C ARG A 44 -21.86 10.43 -1.27
N GLU A 45 -20.59 10.82 -1.31
CA GLU A 45 -20.15 12.08 -1.94
C GLU A 45 -19.88 11.94 -3.43
N THR A 46 -19.36 10.79 -3.86
CA THR A 46 -19.00 10.56 -5.28
C THR A 46 -20.12 9.93 -6.08
N GLY A 47 -21.06 9.23 -5.43
CA GLY A 47 -22.05 8.37 -6.11
C GLY A 47 -21.41 7.22 -6.91
N SER A 48 -20.14 6.91 -6.64
CA SER A 48 -19.38 5.93 -7.41
C SER A 48 -19.98 4.52 -7.32
N PRO A 49 -20.08 3.78 -8.43
CA PRO A 49 -20.53 2.39 -8.43
C PRO A 49 -19.43 1.41 -7.98
N ILE A 50 -18.22 1.88 -7.70
CA ILE A 50 -17.08 1.05 -7.30
C ILE A 50 -17.34 0.44 -5.91
N SER A 51 -17.19 -0.87 -5.78
CA SER A 51 -17.32 -1.54 -4.48
C SER A 51 -16.08 -1.31 -3.63
N VAL A 52 -16.23 -0.57 -2.53
CA VAL A 52 -15.13 -0.20 -1.61
C VAL A 52 -15.13 -0.96 -0.28
N ASN A 53 -16.03 -1.94 -0.14
CA ASN A 53 -16.19 -2.68 1.10
C ASN A 53 -15.08 -3.73 1.29
N GLY A 54 -14.66 -3.93 2.54
CA GLY A 54 -13.69 -4.96 2.93
C GLY A 54 -12.52 -4.41 3.72
N ALA A 55 -11.56 -5.29 4.03
CA ALA A 55 -10.35 -4.96 4.80
C ALA A 55 -9.05 -5.29 4.03
N SER A 56 -9.15 -5.53 2.71
CA SER A 56 -8.01 -5.75 1.84
C SER A 56 -7.36 -4.44 1.41
N SER A 57 -6.12 -4.49 0.94
CA SER A 57 -5.48 -3.33 0.30
C SER A 57 -6.30 -2.85 -0.89
N ASN A 58 -6.86 -3.78 -1.66
CA ASN A 58 -7.72 -3.45 -2.80
C ASN A 58 -8.95 -2.66 -2.35
N ALA A 59 -9.65 -3.07 -1.28
CA ALA A 59 -10.82 -2.35 -0.78
C ALA A 59 -10.51 -0.90 -0.39
N TYR A 60 -9.40 -0.68 0.32
CA TYR A 60 -8.94 0.67 0.69
C TYR A 60 -8.50 1.48 -0.53
N PHE A 61 -7.77 0.89 -1.47
CA PHE A 61 -7.33 1.59 -2.69
C PHE A 61 -8.47 1.83 -3.70
N ARG A 62 -9.53 1.02 -3.69
CA ARG A 62 -10.76 1.29 -4.45
C ARG A 62 -11.45 2.56 -3.96
N GLN A 63 -11.26 2.98 -2.70
CA GLN A 63 -11.75 4.28 -2.23
C GLN A 63 -11.05 5.43 -2.95
N LEU A 64 -9.75 5.32 -3.22
CA LEU A 64 -9.02 6.31 -4.03
C LEU A 64 -9.60 6.37 -5.45
N LEU A 65 -9.80 5.21 -6.09
CA LEU A 65 -10.41 5.14 -7.42
C LEU A 65 -11.84 5.70 -7.44
N ALA A 66 -12.63 5.43 -6.42
CA ALA A 66 -13.99 5.94 -6.28
C ALA A 66 -14.02 7.46 -6.09
N ALA A 67 -13.04 8.02 -5.39
CA ALA A 67 -12.82 9.46 -5.25
C ALA A 67 -12.20 10.11 -6.51
N GLY A 68 -11.92 9.36 -7.57
CA GLY A 68 -11.29 9.87 -8.79
C GLY A 68 -9.78 10.11 -8.68
N LEU A 69 -9.15 9.55 -7.65
CA LEU A 69 -7.74 9.74 -7.32
C LEU A 69 -6.88 8.63 -7.95
N GLY A 70 -6.33 8.93 -9.13
CA GLY A 70 -5.40 8.07 -9.84
C GLY A 70 -6.06 7.03 -10.75
N ASN A 71 -5.38 5.90 -10.95
CA ASN A 71 -5.84 4.81 -11.82
C ASN A 71 -5.22 3.47 -11.41
N GLU A 72 -5.78 2.35 -11.87
CA GLU A 72 -5.41 1.02 -11.35
C GLU A 72 -3.92 0.69 -11.50
N ARG A 73 -3.28 1.17 -12.57
CA ARG A 73 -1.88 0.86 -12.87
C ARG A 73 -0.92 1.31 -11.79
N MET A 74 -1.28 2.33 -11.02
CA MET A 74 -0.45 2.78 -9.91
C MET A 74 -0.40 1.79 -8.75
N PHE A 75 -1.37 0.88 -8.62
CA PHE A 75 -1.38 -0.16 -7.58
C PHE A 75 -0.61 -1.42 -7.98
N TYR A 76 -0.13 -1.48 -9.23
CA TYR A 76 0.66 -2.62 -9.69
C TYR A 76 2.07 -2.59 -9.10
N SER A 77 2.53 -3.77 -8.67
CA SER A 77 3.94 -4.07 -8.49
C SER A 77 4.20 -5.49 -8.98
N LYS A 78 5.47 -5.89 -9.17
CA LYS A 78 5.76 -7.25 -9.66
C LYS A 78 5.34 -8.38 -8.70
N SER A 79 5.03 -8.08 -7.43
CA SER A 79 4.45 -9.06 -6.51
C SER A 79 2.96 -9.32 -6.74
N ALA A 80 2.28 -8.47 -7.52
CA ALA A 80 0.92 -8.72 -7.97
C ALA A 80 0.88 -9.91 -8.95
N GLY A 81 -0.28 -10.56 -9.04
CA GLY A 81 -0.51 -11.69 -9.95
C GLY A 81 -0.54 -11.26 -11.42
N ARG A 82 -1.11 -10.09 -11.73
CA ARG A 82 -1.25 -9.55 -13.09
C ARG A 82 -1.20 -8.02 -13.10
N LYS A 83 -0.93 -7.45 -14.27
CA LYS A 83 -1.10 -6.01 -14.48
C LYS A 83 -2.59 -5.69 -14.64
N PRO A 84 -3.05 -4.55 -14.11
CA PRO A 84 -4.42 -4.10 -14.31
C PRO A 84 -4.68 -3.66 -15.74
N ASP A 85 -5.92 -3.83 -16.18
CA ASP A 85 -6.40 -3.42 -17.51
C ASP A 85 -6.98 -2.00 -17.55
N ASN A 86 -7.14 -1.36 -16.37
CA ASN A 86 -7.69 -0.01 -16.20
C ASN A 86 -9.21 0.06 -16.38
N ILE A 87 -9.92 -1.06 -16.19
CA ILE A 87 -11.37 -1.15 -16.29
C ILE A 87 -11.98 -1.17 -14.88
N THR A 88 -12.52 -0.03 -14.46
CA THR A 88 -13.09 0.15 -13.12
C THR A 88 -14.62 0.00 -13.04
N ASP A 89 -15.29 -0.18 -14.17
CA ASP A 89 -16.75 -0.36 -14.24
C ASP A 89 -17.19 -1.79 -13.90
N GLY A 90 -18.50 -1.98 -13.68
CA GLY A 90 -19.07 -3.32 -13.49
C GLY A 90 -18.53 -4.11 -12.29
N GLY A 91 -17.95 -3.45 -11.30
CA GLY A 91 -17.31 -4.10 -10.15
C GLY A 91 -15.91 -4.65 -10.44
N ARG A 92 -15.29 -4.24 -11.54
CA ARG A 92 -13.96 -4.69 -11.97
C ARG A 92 -12.81 -3.83 -11.48
N ALA A 93 -13.11 -2.78 -10.71
CA ALA A 93 -12.10 -1.93 -10.11
C ALA A 93 -11.13 -2.73 -9.22
N LEU A 94 -9.84 -2.66 -9.53
CA LEU A 94 -8.72 -3.24 -8.82
C LEU A 94 -8.99 -4.69 -8.42
N GLU A 95 -9.26 -5.53 -9.42
CA GLU A 95 -9.59 -6.94 -9.27
C GLU A 95 -8.47 -7.72 -8.55
N LYS A 96 -8.84 -8.92 -8.10
CA LYS A 96 -7.91 -9.87 -7.48
C LYS A 96 -6.63 -10.03 -8.31
N GLY A 97 -5.49 -9.92 -7.63
CA GLY A 97 -4.16 -10.04 -8.23
C GLY A 97 -3.67 -8.81 -9.00
N GLU A 98 -4.38 -7.68 -9.04
CA GLU A 98 -3.91 -6.44 -9.68
C GLU A 98 -3.15 -5.51 -8.72
N CYS A 99 -3.42 -5.61 -7.42
CA CYS A 99 -2.72 -4.87 -6.39
C CYS A 99 -1.45 -5.60 -5.94
N GLY A 100 -0.33 -4.88 -5.88
CA GLY A 100 0.97 -5.40 -5.43
C GLY A 100 1.43 -4.88 -4.06
N PHE A 101 0.66 -4.01 -3.42
CA PHE A 101 1.06 -3.30 -2.19
C PHE A 101 0.19 -3.70 -1.01
N ALA A 102 0.83 -4.07 0.09
CA ALA A 102 0.16 -4.10 1.38
C ALA A 102 0.04 -2.67 1.93
N TYR A 103 -1.02 -2.41 2.68
CA TYR A 103 -1.36 -1.09 3.21
C TYR A 103 -1.56 -1.19 4.72
N ILE A 104 -1.06 -0.21 5.47
CA ILE A 104 -1.21 -0.16 6.92
C ILE A 104 -2.39 0.77 7.22
N ALA A 105 -3.52 0.19 7.62
CA ALA A 105 -4.77 0.90 7.84
C ALA A 105 -4.86 1.50 9.25
N GLY A 106 -5.71 2.53 9.41
CA GLY A 106 -5.94 3.21 10.68
C GLY A 106 -4.90 4.28 11.02
N LEU A 107 -4.21 4.80 10.00
CA LEU A 107 -3.21 5.87 10.13
C LEU A 107 -3.71 7.16 9.45
N SER A 108 -3.09 8.28 9.80
CA SER A 108 -3.19 9.58 9.13
C SER A 108 -1.88 10.36 9.29
N THR A 109 -1.80 11.57 8.74
CA THR A 109 -0.62 12.45 8.88
C THR A 109 -0.31 12.88 10.31
N VAL A 110 -1.22 12.68 11.27
CA VAL A 110 -0.98 12.98 12.70
C VAL A 110 -0.16 11.90 13.41
N ASN A 111 -0.03 10.71 12.83
CA ASN A 111 0.82 9.64 13.35
C ASN A 111 2.31 9.94 13.10
N ASP A 112 3.20 9.08 13.62
CA ASP A 112 4.64 9.21 13.39
C ASP A 112 4.94 9.18 11.88
N GLY A 113 5.45 10.29 11.34
CA GLY A 113 5.80 10.44 9.93
C GLY A 113 6.77 9.37 9.40
N SER A 114 7.57 8.74 10.28
CA SER A 114 8.49 7.67 9.93
C SER A 114 7.85 6.29 9.83
N ALA A 115 6.59 6.14 10.24
CA ALA A 115 5.86 4.88 10.21
C ALA A 115 5.61 4.42 8.76
N PRO A 116 5.77 3.12 8.44
CA PRO A 116 5.35 2.56 7.16
C PRO A 116 3.84 2.72 6.91
N LEU A 117 3.47 3.23 5.74
CA LEU A 117 2.08 3.39 5.28
C LEU A 117 1.70 2.38 4.18
N LEU A 118 2.61 2.10 3.25
CA LEU A 118 2.47 1.04 2.27
C LEU A 118 3.80 0.33 2.01
N VAL A 119 3.72 -0.98 1.76
CA VAL A 119 4.89 -1.84 1.59
C VAL A 119 4.70 -2.88 0.49
N THR A 120 5.78 -3.25 -0.19
CA THR A 120 5.81 -4.37 -1.15
C THR A 120 7.23 -4.95 -1.19
N PRO A 121 7.45 -6.26 -1.37
CA PRO A 121 6.48 -7.32 -1.66
C PRO A 121 6.16 -8.16 -0.39
N LEU A 122 5.22 -7.70 0.43
CA LEU A 122 4.83 -8.40 1.66
C LEU A 122 4.08 -9.70 1.32
N ILE A 123 4.42 -10.80 2.01
CA ILE A 123 3.77 -12.10 1.83
C ILE A 123 2.42 -12.07 2.56
N PRO A 124 1.28 -12.30 1.88
CA PRO A 124 -0.05 -12.25 2.49
C PRO A 124 -0.20 -13.10 3.75
N GLY A 125 -0.80 -12.51 4.79
CA GLY A 125 -0.99 -13.16 6.09
C GLY A 125 0.25 -13.22 6.98
N THR A 126 1.35 -12.60 6.58
CA THR A 126 2.61 -12.57 7.34
C THR A 126 3.19 -11.16 7.41
N ARG A 127 4.20 -10.97 8.27
CA ARG A 127 5.02 -9.75 8.32
C ARG A 127 6.35 -9.90 7.56
N LYS A 128 6.46 -10.91 6.69
CA LYS A 128 7.69 -11.20 5.95
C LYS A 128 7.59 -10.77 4.50
N PHE A 129 8.71 -10.31 3.95
CA PHE A 129 8.84 -9.83 2.58
C PHE A 129 9.39 -10.94 1.67
N ASP A 130 8.87 -11.04 0.44
CA ASP A 130 9.41 -11.94 -0.57
C ASP A 130 10.67 -11.33 -1.22
N PRO A 131 11.87 -11.91 -1.09
CA PRO A 131 13.07 -11.35 -1.71
C PRO A 131 13.10 -11.49 -3.25
N LYS A 132 12.21 -12.28 -3.86
CA LYS A 132 12.30 -12.63 -5.28
C LYS A 132 12.02 -11.45 -6.25
N PRO A 133 10.94 -10.66 -6.09
CA PRO A 133 10.47 -9.72 -7.12
C PRO A 133 11.48 -8.63 -7.46
N PHE A 134 12.14 -8.07 -6.43
CA PHE A 134 13.03 -6.91 -6.57
C PHE A 134 14.49 -7.20 -6.23
N GLY A 135 14.87 -8.49 -6.15
CA GLY A 135 16.26 -8.89 -5.95
C GLY A 135 16.77 -8.62 -4.54
N GLY A 136 15.99 -9.02 -3.53
CA GLY A 136 16.32 -8.87 -2.11
C GLY A 136 16.00 -7.50 -1.53
N LYS A 137 15.15 -6.71 -2.21
CA LYS A 137 14.72 -5.40 -1.75
C LYS A 137 13.21 -5.35 -1.57
N ALA A 138 12.77 -4.52 -0.64
CA ALA A 138 11.40 -4.07 -0.47
C ALA A 138 11.30 -2.57 -0.77
N ILE A 139 10.10 -2.13 -1.13
CA ILE A 139 9.71 -0.73 -1.13
C ILE A 139 8.90 -0.49 0.13
N VAL A 140 9.28 0.57 0.85
CA VAL A 140 8.58 1.06 2.03
C VAL A 140 8.27 2.53 1.77
N VAL A 141 6.99 2.88 1.79
CA VAL A 141 6.58 4.29 1.83
C VAL A 141 6.17 4.62 3.24
N ARG A 142 6.65 5.74 3.74
CA ARG A 142 6.31 6.28 5.04
C ARG A 142 5.20 7.31 4.96
N ILE A 143 4.60 7.64 6.10
CA ILE A 143 3.58 8.67 6.21
C ILE A 143 4.09 10.04 5.72
N ASP A 144 5.37 10.36 5.94
CA ASP A 144 5.99 11.60 5.46
C ASP A 144 6.23 11.65 3.92
N GLY A 145 5.85 10.60 3.20
CA GLY A 145 6.00 10.48 1.75
C GLY A 145 7.37 10.06 1.26
N SER A 146 8.30 9.76 2.16
CA SER A 146 9.56 9.15 1.78
C SER A 146 9.34 7.74 1.25
N VAL A 147 9.89 7.46 0.06
CA VAL A 147 9.87 6.15 -0.58
C VAL A 147 11.27 5.56 -0.51
N MET A 148 11.41 4.45 0.21
CA MET A 148 12.68 3.81 0.47
C MET A 148 12.77 2.43 -0.18
N GLU A 149 13.89 2.16 -0.83
CA GLU A 149 14.27 0.82 -1.27
C GLU A 149 15.14 0.17 -0.19
N MET A 150 14.55 -0.70 0.63
CA MET A 150 15.24 -1.29 1.78
C MET A 150 15.64 -2.74 1.52
N PRO A 151 16.82 -3.20 1.99
CA PRO A 151 17.19 -4.60 1.88
C PRO A 151 16.27 -5.47 2.76
N ILE A 152 15.95 -6.66 2.26
CA ILE A 152 15.24 -7.69 3.01
C ILE A 152 16.29 -8.59 3.70
N SER A 153 16.14 -8.79 5.00
CA SER A 153 17.00 -9.65 5.81
C SER A 153 16.83 -11.13 5.43
N SER A 154 17.74 -11.99 5.90
CA SER A 154 17.60 -13.44 5.74
C SER A 154 16.35 -14.02 6.38
N ASN A 155 15.79 -13.33 7.38
CA ASN A 155 14.55 -13.70 8.06
C ASN A 155 13.30 -13.18 7.34
N GLY A 156 13.46 -12.50 6.20
CA GLY A 156 12.37 -11.87 5.46
C GLY A 156 11.90 -10.56 6.07
N GLU A 157 12.69 -9.89 6.90
CA GLU A 157 12.32 -8.63 7.57
C GLU A 157 12.91 -7.44 6.85
N VAL A 158 12.34 -6.25 7.08
CA VAL A 158 12.97 -4.98 6.73
C VAL A 158 13.29 -4.28 8.03
N LEU A 159 14.56 -3.97 8.25
CA LEU A 159 15.02 -3.38 9.50
C LEU A 159 15.11 -1.86 9.39
N GLY A 160 14.58 -1.16 10.38
CA GLY A 160 14.78 0.26 10.59
C GLY A 160 16.24 0.59 10.88
N THR A 161 16.56 1.89 10.95
CA THR A 161 17.92 2.35 11.30
C THR A 161 18.34 1.99 12.72
N ASP A 162 17.37 1.67 13.58
CA ASP A 162 17.53 1.14 14.93
C ASP A 162 17.73 -0.39 14.97
N GLY A 163 17.68 -1.06 13.81
CA GLY A 163 17.85 -2.50 13.69
C GLY A 163 16.61 -3.32 14.02
N MET A 164 15.47 -2.68 14.32
CA MET A 164 14.21 -3.36 14.61
C MET A 164 13.41 -3.60 13.32
N ASP A 165 12.63 -4.68 13.24
CA ASP A 165 11.71 -4.90 12.12
C ASP A 165 10.67 -3.77 12.09
N ILE A 166 10.57 -3.08 10.95
CA ILE A 166 9.66 -1.95 10.78
C ILE A 166 8.19 -2.35 10.98
N LEU A 167 7.84 -3.63 10.84
CA LEU A 167 6.50 -4.16 11.08
C LEU A 167 6.35 -4.85 12.46
N ASP A 168 7.35 -4.76 13.34
CA ASP A 168 7.23 -5.22 14.73
C ASP A 168 6.25 -4.30 15.50
N PRO A 169 5.18 -4.82 16.13
CA PRO A 169 4.22 -4.02 16.90
C PRO A 169 4.82 -3.25 18.07
N SER A 170 5.98 -3.69 18.58
CA SER A 170 6.71 -2.98 19.64
C SER A 170 7.55 -1.82 19.11
N HIS A 171 7.70 -1.69 17.79
CA HIS A 171 8.42 -0.58 17.19
C HIS A 171 7.76 0.75 17.56
N ARG A 172 8.57 1.74 17.90
CA ARG A 172 8.12 3.08 18.34
C ARG A 172 7.16 3.79 17.37
N TYR A 173 7.16 3.41 16.09
CA TYR A 173 6.26 3.93 15.06
C TYR A 173 4.80 3.76 15.44
N TRP A 174 4.50 2.68 16.18
CA TRP A 174 3.14 2.26 16.48
C TRP A 174 2.65 2.77 17.83
N GLY A 175 3.53 3.34 18.67
CA GLY A 175 3.15 3.85 19.99
C GLY A 175 2.49 2.81 20.91
N GLY A 176 2.75 1.52 20.69
CA GLY A 176 2.09 0.40 21.38
C GLY A 176 0.70 0.03 20.85
N ALA A 177 0.22 0.68 19.79
CA ALA A 177 -1.03 0.32 19.13
C ALA A 177 -0.88 -0.94 18.25
N PRO A 178 -1.93 -1.76 18.11
CA PRO A 178 -1.92 -2.87 17.16
C PRO A 178 -1.76 -2.36 15.71
N ILE A 179 -0.90 -3.03 14.94
CA ILE A 179 -0.76 -2.77 13.50
C ILE A 179 -1.86 -3.51 12.74
N THR A 180 -2.63 -2.77 11.94
CA THR A 180 -3.62 -3.36 11.01
C THR A 180 -3.04 -3.37 9.60
N ILE A 181 -2.58 -4.55 9.17
CA ILE A 181 -2.05 -4.74 7.81
C ILE A 181 -3.17 -5.27 6.92
N ALA A 182 -3.54 -4.47 5.93
CA ALA A 182 -4.35 -4.88 4.80
C ALA A 182 -3.44 -5.56 3.77
N TYR A 183 -3.83 -6.74 3.28
CA TYR A 183 -3.10 -7.47 2.25
C TYR A 183 -3.82 -7.36 0.89
N PRO A 184 -3.08 -7.44 -0.24
CA PRO A 184 -3.68 -7.62 -1.56
C PRO A 184 -4.57 -8.87 -1.66
N GLU A 185 -5.60 -8.80 -2.50
CA GLU A 185 -6.53 -9.91 -2.81
C GLU A 185 -5.95 -11.01 -3.71
#